data_AF-A0A497MP39-F1
#
_entry.id   AF-A0A497MP39-F1
#
_cell.length_a   1.000
_cell.length_b   1.000
_cell.length_c   1.000
_cell.angle_alpha   90.00
_cell.angle_beta   90.00
_cell.angle_gamma   90.00
#
_symmetry.space_group_name_H-M   'P 1'
#
loop_
_entity.id
_entity.type
_entity.pdbx_description
1 polymer ?
#
loop_
_entity_poly.entity_id
_entity_poly.type
_entity_poly.pdbx_seq_one_letter_code
_entity_poly.pdbx_strand_id
1 'polypeptide(L)'
;LEELARLPSSTIQVLGAEKALFRALRRGGRPPKHGIIFQHPFIHQAPRWQRGKIARALAGKISIAAKVDVFSGNRIGDRLKADLEKRVAEIREKYRKPPAKPKRKGRRR
;
A
#
# COMPACT_ATOMS: atom_id res chain seq x y z
N LEU A 1 2.77 -16.16 -12.43
CA LEU A 1 2.17 -14.84 -12.76
C LEU A 1 0.65 -14.86 -12.59
N GLU A 2 -0.04 -15.90 -13.04
CA GLU A 2 -1.50 -16.05 -12.91
C GLU A 2 -2.03 -15.91 -11.48
N GLU A 3 -1.35 -16.49 -10.48
CA GLU A 3 -1.75 -16.36 -9.08
C GLU A 3 -1.78 -14.89 -8.64
N LEU A 4 -0.75 -14.11 -8.98
CA LEU A 4 -0.67 -12.69 -8.64
C LEU A 4 -1.80 -11.88 -9.30
N ALA A 5 -2.17 -12.22 -10.54
CA ALA A 5 -3.27 -11.57 -11.25
C ALA A 5 -4.65 -11.84 -10.62
N ARG A 6 -4.80 -12.99 -9.94
CA ARG A 6 -6.03 -13.35 -9.20
C ARG A 6 -6.09 -12.70 -7.81
N LEU A 7 -4.96 -12.25 -7.26
CA LEU A 7 -4.94 -11.62 -5.94
C LEU A 7 -5.63 -10.24 -5.93
N PRO A 8 -6.38 -9.91 -4.88
CA PRO A 8 -6.90 -8.56 -4.69
C PRO A 8 -5.76 -7.60 -4.29
N SER A 9 -5.95 -6.32 -4.58
CA SER A 9 -4.99 -5.26 -4.22
C SER A 9 -4.67 -5.22 -2.71
N SER A 10 -5.62 -5.56 -1.85
CA SER A 10 -5.41 -5.64 -0.39
C SER A 10 -4.40 -6.70 0.00
N THR A 11 -4.41 -7.86 -0.67
CA THR A 11 -3.41 -8.92 -0.45
C THR A 11 -2.06 -8.48 -0.99
N ILE A 12 -2.01 -7.96 -2.22
CA ILE A 12 -0.76 -7.46 -2.84
C ILE A 12 -0.08 -6.41 -1.96
N GLN A 13 -0.86 -5.56 -1.29
CA GLN A 13 -0.34 -4.55 -0.38
C GLN A 13 0.51 -5.15 0.76
N VAL A 14 0.17 -6.36 1.24
CA VAL A 14 0.75 -6.98 2.44
C VAL A 14 1.48 -8.29 2.17
N LEU A 15 1.66 -8.68 0.90
CA LEU A 15 2.52 -9.81 0.53
C LEU A 15 3.93 -9.64 1.11
N GLY A 16 4.46 -10.66 1.78
CA GLY A 16 5.72 -10.62 2.53
C GLY A 16 5.60 -10.08 3.97
N ALA A 17 4.39 -9.72 4.42
CA ALA A 17 4.12 -9.31 5.81
C ALA A 17 3.19 -10.29 6.55
N GLU A 18 3.16 -11.56 6.12
CA GLU A 18 2.27 -12.63 6.59
C GLU A 18 2.34 -12.77 8.11
N LYS A 19 3.55 -12.88 8.67
CA LYS A 19 3.75 -13.03 10.13
C LYS A 19 3.12 -11.88 10.92
N ALA A 20 3.25 -10.65 10.43
CA ALA A 20 2.68 -9.47 11.08
C ALA A 20 1.16 -9.39 10.89
N LEU A 21 0.67 -9.76 9.71
CA LEU A 21 -0.75 -9.81 9.37
C LEU A 21 -1.47 -10.86 10.21
N PHE A 22 -0.99 -12.11 10.24
CA PHE A 22 -1.58 -13.19 11.02
C PHE A 22 -1.56 -12.90 12.52
N ARG A 23 -0.49 -12.27 13.03
CA ARG A 23 -0.46 -11.81 14.42
C ARG A 23 -1.54 -10.76 14.70
N ALA A 24 -1.76 -9.81 13.78
CA ALA A 24 -2.80 -8.80 13.91
C ALA A 24 -4.21 -9.41 13.88
N LEU A 25 -4.45 -10.38 12.98
CA LEU A 25 -5.72 -11.10 12.88
C LEU A 25 -6.01 -11.95 14.12
N ARG A 26 -5.02 -12.69 14.64
CA ARG A 26 -5.20 -13.56 15.82
C ARG A 26 -5.34 -12.80 17.14
N ARG A 27 -4.58 -11.73 17.32
CA ARG A 27 -4.47 -11.02 18.61
C ARG A 27 -5.17 -9.64 18.62
N GLY A 28 -5.91 -9.29 17.57
CA GLY A 28 -6.60 -7.99 17.48
C GLY A 28 -5.67 -6.77 17.36
N GLY A 29 -4.55 -6.92 16.65
CA GLY A 29 -3.53 -5.88 16.50
C GLY A 29 -3.75 -4.95 15.31
N ARG A 30 -2.91 -3.91 15.21
CA ARG A 30 -2.86 -3.07 14.01
C ARG A 30 -2.25 -3.87 12.84
N PRO A 31 -2.92 -4.00 11.69
CA PRO A 31 -2.39 -4.72 10.54
C PRO A 31 -1.17 -4.01 9.93
N PRO A 32 -0.31 -4.74 9.21
CA PRO A 32 0.80 -4.14 8.46
C PRO A 32 0.27 -3.18 7.39
N LYS A 33 0.99 -2.08 7.15
CA LYS A 33 0.63 -1.08 6.13
C LYS A 33 1.10 -1.46 4.74
N HIS A 34 2.15 -2.25 4.65
CA HIS A 34 2.84 -2.65 3.44
C HIS A 34 3.64 -3.92 3.75
N GLY A 35 3.80 -4.78 2.76
CA GLY A 35 4.73 -5.91 2.78
C GLY A 35 5.98 -5.61 1.96
N ILE A 36 6.33 -6.51 1.04
CA ILE A 36 7.53 -6.41 0.18
C ILE A 36 7.56 -5.13 -0.66
N ILE A 37 6.38 -4.60 -1.02
CA ILE A 37 6.26 -3.32 -1.74
C ILE A 37 6.88 -2.13 -1.00
N PHE A 38 7.20 -2.27 0.29
CA PHE A 38 7.94 -1.26 1.05
C PHE A 38 9.28 -0.89 0.40
N GLN A 39 9.92 -1.80 -0.33
CA GLN A 39 11.18 -1.56 -1.03
C GLN A 39 11.07 -0.49 -2.13
N HIS A 40 9.86 -0.18 -2.61
CA HIS A 40 9.68 0.84 -3.64
C HIS A 40 10.03 2.25 -3.12
N PRO A 41 10.79 3.08 -3.88
CA PRO A 41 11.22 4.43 -3.47
C PRO A 41 10.11 5.33 -2.94
N PHE A 42 8.95 5.31 -3.60
CA PHE A 42 7.79 6.09 -3.17
C PHE A 42 7.29 5.76 -1.76
N ILE A 43 7.57 4.56 -1.24
CA ILE A 43 7.11 4.14 0.09
C ILE A 43 8.22 4.28 1.14
N HIS A 44 9.43 3.75 0.90
CA HIS A 44 10.46 3.78 1.93
C HIS A 44 10.92 5.21 2.27
N GLN A 45 10.98 6.09 1.26
CA GLN A 45 11.38 7.49 1.43
C GLN A 45 10.25 8.37 2.00
N ALA A 46 8.99 7.92 1.90
CA ALA A 46 7.87 8.73 2.34
C ALA A 46 7.75 8.80 3.88
N PRO A 47 7.20 9.89 4.42
CA PRO A 47 6.89 10.00 5.84
C PRO A 47 5.92 8.93 6.32
N ARG A 48 6.08 8.46 7.57
CA ARG A 48 5.35 7.28 8.12
C ARG A 48 3.82 7.37 8.00
N TRP A 49 3.25 8.58 8.05
CA TRP A 49 1.80 8.82 7.93
C TRP A 49 1.27 8.81 6.48
N GLN A 50 2.15 8.92 5.49
CA GLN A 50 1.82 8.84 4.07
C GLN A 50 2.00 7.43 3.52
N ARG A 51 2.96 6.65 4.05
CA ARG A 51 3.32 5.30 3.57
C ARG A 51 2.13 4.39 3.28
N GLY A 52 1.16 4.33 4.20
CA GLY A 52 -0.02 3.46 4.00
C GLY A 52 -0.91 3.88 2.83
N LYS A 53 -1.00 5.19 2.54
CA LYS A 53 -1.79 5.71 1.41
C LYS A 53 -1.09 5.40 0.09
N ILE A 54 0.23 5.61 0.05
CA ILE A 54 1.07 5.31 -1.12
C ILE A 54 1.10 3.81 -1.38
N ALA A 55 1.25 2.98 -0.33
CA ALA A 55 1.22 1.52 -0.44
C ALA A 55 -0.08 1.01 -1.07
N ARG A 56 -1.22 1.58 -0.68
CA ARG A 56 -2.53 1.22 -1.27
C ARG A 56 -2.62 1.62 -2.75
N ALA A 57 -2.15 2.81 -3.11
CA ALA A 57 -2.13 3.27 -4.50
C ALA A 57 -1.24 2.38 -5.37
N LEU A 58 -0.03 2.06 -4.89
CA LEU A 58 0.92 1.19 -5.58
C LEU A 58 0.35 -0.22 -5.76
N ALA A 59 -0.18 -0.84 -4.70
CA ALA A 59 -0.76 -2.18 -4.78
C ALA A 59 -1.95 -2.25 -5.76
N GLY A 60 -2.74 -1.19 -5.86
CA GLY A 60 -3.82 -1.09 -6.85
C GLY A 60 -3.31 -1.10 -8.28
N LYS A 61 -2.26 -0.31 -8.57
CA LYS A 61 -1.64 -0.27 -9.91
C LYS A 61 -0.94 -1.58 -10.26
N ILE A 62 -0.27 -2.23 -9.30
CA ILE A 62 0.31 -3.58 -9.47
C ILE A 62 -0.78 -4.61 -9.81
N SER A 63 -1.92 -4.57 -9.12
CA SER A 63 -3.03 -5.50 -9.39
C SER A 63 -3.56 -5.38 -10.82
N ILE A 64 -3.69 -4.14 -11.33
CA ILE A 64 -4.11 -3.88 -12.71
C ILE A 64 -3.04 -4.36 -13.70
N ALA A 65 -1.77 -4.02 -13.45
CA ALA A 65 -0.66 -4.44 -14.30
C ALA A 65 -0.59 -5.97 -14.41
N ALA A 66 -0.61 -6.68 -13.29
CA ALA A 66 -0.55 -8.14 -13.26
C ALA A 66 -1.71 -8.80 -14.03
N LYS A 67 -2.92 -8.23 -13.97
CA LYS A 67 -4.07 -8.71 -14.75
C LYS A 67 -3.89 -8.48 -16.24
N VAL A 68 -3.40 -7.31 -16.63
CA VAL A 68 -3.21 -6.98 -18.04
C VAL A 68 -2.10 -7.82 -18.67
N ASP A 69 -1.02 -8.04 -17.93
CA ASP A 69 0.09 -8.92 -18.37
C ASP A 69 -0.37 -10.36 -18.59
N VAL A 70 -1.32 -10.87 -17.79
CA VAL A 70 -1.84 -12.24 -17.91
C VAL A 70 -2.96 -12.37 -18.94
N PHE A 71 -3.92 -11.44 -18.97
CA PHE A 71 -5.17 -11.62 -19.72
C PHE A 71 -5.26 -10.85 -21.03
N SER A 72 -4.44 -9.82 -21.24
CA SER A 72 -4.57 -8.93 -22.41
C SER A 72 -3.31 -8.81 -23.24
N GLY A 73 -2.11 -8.84 -22.64
CA GLY A 73 -0.84 -8.64 -23.37
C GLY A 73 -0.59 -7.19 -23.82
N ASN A 74 -1.49 -6.26 -23.54
CA ASN A 74 -1.34 -4.85 -23.88
C ASN A 74 -0.33 -4.13 -22.98
N ARG A 75 0.54 -3.31 -23.56
CA ARG A 75 1.50 -2.48 -22.80
C ARG A 75 0.83 -1.21 -22.27
N ILE A 76 0.40 -1.22 -21.02
CA ILE A 76 -0.19 -0.05 -20.34
C ILE A 76 0.70 0.53 -19.23
N GLY A 77 1.95 0.06 -19.13
CA GLY A 77 2.87 0.39 -18.04
C GLY A 77 3.09 1.90 -17.85
N ASP A 78 3.30 2.63 -18.94
CA ASP A 78 3.57 4.07 -18.90
C ASP A 78 2.37 4.86 -18.34
N ARG A 79 1.16 4.50 -18.76
CA ARG A 79 -0.07 5.11 -18.23
C ARG A 79 -0.24 4.81 -16.74
N LEU A 80 -0.03 3.56 -16.32
CA LEU A 80 -0.14 3.18 -14.91
C LEU A 80 0.89 3.89 -14.04
N LYS A 81 2.11 4.08 -14.55
CA LYS A 81 3.18 4.81 -13.88
C LYS A 81 2.81 6.29 -13.72
N ALA A 82 2.37 6.96 -14.79
CA ALA A 82 1.95 8.35 -14.74
C ALA A 82 0.80 8.58 -13.74
N ASP A 83 -0.21 7.70 -13.74
CA ASP A 83 -1.31 7.75 -12.78
C ASP A 83 -0.83 7.58 -11.32
N LEU A 84 0.14 6.68 -11.09
CA LEU A 84 0.72 6.45 -9.77
C LEU A 84 1.48 7.69 -9.30
N GLU A 85 2.32 8.28 -10.15
CA GLU A 85 3.11 9.47 -9.84
C GLU A 85 2.20 10.65 -9.48
N LYS A 86 1.16 10.89 -10.28
CA LYS A 86 0.12 11.90 -9.98
C LYS A 86 -0.50 11.65 -8.61
N ARG A 87 -0.92 10.41 -8.32
CA ARG A 87 -1.53 10.06 -7.03
C ARG A 87 -0.57 10.23 -5.85
N VAL A 88 0.71 9.93 -6.04
CA VAL A 88 1.75 10.12 -5.01
C VAL A 88 1.97 11.61 -4.75
N ALA A 89 2.01 12.45 -5.78
CA ALA A 89 2.12 13.90 -5.65
C ALA A 89 0.94 14.47 -4.85
N GLU A 90 -0.30 14.10 -5.20
CA GLU A 90 -1.51 14.49 -4.47
C GLU A 90 -1.45 14.11 -2.99
N ILE A 91 -0.96 12.90 -2.67
CA ILE A 91 -0.83 12.43 -1.29
C ILE A 91 0.23 13.26 -0.53
N ARG A 92 1.35 13.57 -1.17
CA ARG A 92 2.43 14.36 -0.56
C ARG A 92 1.95 15.76 -0.19
N GLU A 93 1.19 16.38 -1.09
CA GLU A 93 0.66 17.72 -0.91
C GLU A 93 -0.46 17.75 0.14
N LYS A 94 -1.49 16.90 -0.03
CA LYS A 94 -2.66 16.86 0.86
C LYS A 94 -2.32 16.44 2.29
N TYR A 95 -1.31 15.59 2.47
CA TYR A 95 -0.90 15.08 3.79
C TYR A 95 0.49 15.56 4.19
N ARG A 96 0.83 16.81 3.87
CA ARG A 96 2.12 17.42 4.23
C ARG A 96 2.38 17.40 5.73
N LYS A 97 1.37 17.66 6.55
CA LYS A 97 1.46 17.66 8.02
C LYS A 97 1.12 16.27 8.59
N PRO A 98 1.81 15.84 9.66
CA PRO A 98 1.45 14.61 10.36
C PRO A 98 0.04 14.74 10.99
N PRO A 99 -0.75 13.65 11.05
CA PRO A 99 -2.03 13.67 11.73
C PRO A 99 -1.82 13.99 13.22
N ALA A 100 -2.76 14.76 13.80
CA ALA A 100 -2.74 15.06 15.22
C ALA A 100 -2.68 13.76 16.04
N LYS A 101 -1.77 13.69 17.01
CA LYS A 101 -1.68 12.52 17.90
C LYS A 101 -3.02 12.39 18.65
N PRO A 102 -3.66 11.21 18.66
CA PRO A 102 -4.86 11.04 19.47
C PRO A 102 -4.50 11.32 20.92
N LYS A 103 -5.25 12.21 21.59
CA LYS A 103 -5.13 12.44 23.03
C LYS A 103 -5.30 11.07 23.69
N ARG A 104 -4.26 10.59 24.39
CA ARG A 104 -4.36 9.36 25.17
C ARG A 104 -5.49 9.59 26.17
N LYS A 105 -6.65 8.95 25.98
CA LYS A 105 -7.66 8.86 27.06
C LYS A 105 -6.91 8.26 28.25
N GLY A 106 -6.81 9.03 29.33
CA GLY A 106 -6.11 8.62 30.53
C GLY A 106 -6.56 7.22 30.90
N ARG A 107 -5.59 6.34 31.14
CA ARG A 107 -5.82 5.02 31.73
C ARG A 107 -6.56 5.32 33.05
N ARG A 108 -7.88 5.13 33.08
CA ARG A 108 -8.59 5.05 34.36
C ARG A 108 -7.95 3.86 35.07
N ARG A 109 -7.15 4.17 36.09
CA ARG A 109 -6.60 3.18 37.02
C ARG A 109 -7.76 2.55 37.78
#